data_AF-A0A9E2YIS3-F1
#
_entry.id   AF-A0A9E2YIS3-F1
#
_cell.length_a   1.000
_cell.length_b   1.000
_cell.length_c   1.000
_cell.angle_alpha   90.00
_cell.angle_beta   90.00
_cell.angle_gamma   90.00
#
_symmetry.space_group_name_H-M   'P 1'
#
loop_
_entity.id
_entity.type
_entity.pdbx_description
1 polymer ?
#
loop_
_entity_poly.entity_id
_entity_poly.type
_entity_poly.pdbx_seq_one_letter_code
_entity_poly.pdbx_strand_id
1 'polypeptide(L)'
;AVEVPFEMPIGDTVVRGRIDAVFADPDGGATVVDWKTGEPPHGSEAMRQAAVQLAVYRLAWAALSGLPESSVRTAFHYVRARRTVAPDELPAPGALAGLLTDPVG
;
A
#
# COMPACT_ATOMS: atom_id res chain seq x y z
N ALA A 1 -5.25 9.32 10.63
CA ALA A 1 -4.39 8.63 11.62
C ALA A 1 -2.93 8.73 11.16
N VAL A 2 -1.97 8.56 12.07
CA VAL A 2 -0.52 8.62 11.76
C VAL A 2 0.19 7.48 12.51
N GLU A 3 1.22 6.90 11.88
CA GLU A 3 2.05 5.79 12.41
C GLU A 3 1.23 4.60 12.94
N VAL A 4 0.37 4.03 12.11
CA VAL A 4 -0.51 2.92 12.49
C VAL A 4 0.18 1.58 12.23
N PRO A 5 0.49 0.78 13.27
CA PRO A 5 1.02 -0.57 13.08
C PRO A 5 -0.07 -1.50 12.55
N PHE A 6 0.34 -2.49 11.75
CA PHE A 6 -0.54 -3.57 11.34
C PHE A 6 0.20 -4.90 11.32
N GLU A 7 -0.58 -5.96 11.55
CA GLU A 7 -0.18 -7.34 11.37
C GLU A 7 -1.37 -8.06 10.74
N MET A 8 -1.16 -8.66 9.58
CA MET A 8 -2.24 -9.39 8.90
C MET A 8 -1.71 -10.57 8.09
N PRO A 9 -2.50 -11.65 7.99
CA PRO A 9 -2.21 -12.73 7.06
C PRO A 9 -2.52 -12.29 5.63
N ILE A 10 -1.61 -12.56 4.69
CA ILE A 10 -1.85 -12.56 3.25
C ILE A 10 -1.45 -13.94 2.72
N GLY A 11 -2.45 -14.74 2.34
CA GLY A 11 -2.24 -16.17 2.09
C GLY A 11 -1.68 -16.85 3.34
N ASP A 12 -0.61 -17.62 3.17
CA ASP A 12 0.08 -18.31 4.26
C ASP A 12 1.16 -17.46 4.96
N THR A 13 1.33 -16.20 4.54
CA THR A 13 2.38 -15.29 5.06
C THR A 13 1.78 -14.25 5.99
N VAL A 14 2.34 -14.10 7.20
CA VAL A 14 1.99 -12.97 8.08
C VAL A 14 2.86 -11.76 7.71
N VAL A 15 2.22 -10.70 7.23
CA VAL A 15 2.89 -9.44 6.92
C VAL A 15 2.70 -8.47 8.08
N ARG A 16 3.82 -7.90 8.53
CA ARG A 16 3.87 -6.88 9.58
C ARG A 16 4.43 -5.60 9.00
N GLY A 17 3.86 -4.48 9.40
CA GLY A 17 4.34 -3.19 8.94
C GLY A 17 3.71 -2.02 9.69
N ARG A 18 3.95 -0.83 9.15
CA ARG A 18 3.39 0.42 9.65
C ARG A 18 2.93 1.27 8.48
N ILE A 19 1.76 1.87 8.64
CA ILE A 19 1.21 2.89 7.77
C ILE A 19 1.61 4.24 8.31
N ASP A 20 2.27 5.07 7.51
CA ASP A 20 2.75 6.36 7.99
C ASP A 20 1.61 7.35 8.22
N ALA A 21 0.67 7.48 7.27
CA ALA A 21 -0.49 8.34 7.44
C ALA A 21 -1.73 7.85 6.70
N VAL A 22 -2.88 8.22 7.25
CA VAL A 22 -4.19 8.01 6.66
C VAL A 22 -5.01 9.29 6.76
N PHE A 23 -5.55 9.70 5.63
CA PHE A 23 -6.45 10.83 5.47
C PHE A 23 -7.85 10.31 5.19
N ALA A 24 -8.87 10.87 5.84
CA ALA A 24 -10.25 10.59 5.49
C ALA A 24 -10.61 11.38 4.22
N ASP A 25 -11.30 10.73 3.30
CA ASP A 25 -11.74 11.36 2.05
C ASP A 25 -13.20 11.84 2.16
N PRO A 26 -13.61 12.88 1.41
CA PRO A 26 -14.97 13.42 1.49
C PRO A 26 -16.07 12.43 1.07
N ASP A 27 -15.73 11.40 0.30
CA ASP A 27 -16.63 10.34 -0.15
C ASP A 27 -16.85 9.24 0.92
N GLY A 28 -16.30 9.41 2.12
CA GLY A 28 -16.35 8.42 3.20
C GLY A 28 -15.26 7.34 3.10
N GLY A 29 -14.40 7.41 2.08
CA GLY A 29 -13.23 6.56 1.96
C GLY A 29 -12.02 7.08 2.74
N ALA A 30 -10.86 6.47 2.47
CA ALA A 30 -9.60 6.88 3.07
C ALA A 30 -8.44 6.78 2.07
N THR A 31 -7.51 7.72 2.18
CA THR A 31 -6.24 7.71 1.44
C THR A 31 -5.08 7.43 2.40
N VAL A 32 -4.42 6.30 2.19
CA VAL A 32 -3.18 5.93 2.88
C VAL A 32 -1.99 6.52 2.15
N VAL A 33 -1.10 7.20 2.87
CA VAL A 33 0.13 7.78 2.33
C VAL A 33 1.33 7.25 3.09
N ASP A 34 2.34 6.79 2.34
CA ASP A 34 3.66 6.41 2.84
C ASP A 34 4.71 7.39 2.31
N TRP A 35 5.55 7.91 3.21
CA TRP A 35 6.55 8.91 2.87
C TRP A 35 7.87 8.28 2.46
N LYS A 36 8.31 8.59 1.25
CA LYS A 36 9.61 8.15 0.72
C LYS A 36 10.61 9.30 0.70
N THR A 37 11.80 9.05 1.22
CA THR A 37 12.95 9.98 1.16
C THR A 37 13.82 9.74 -0.08
N GLY A 38 13.68 8.58 -0.73
CA GLY A 38 14.38 8.21 -1.96
C GLY A 38 13.78 8.84 -3.21
N GLU A 39 14.17 8.31 -4.37
CA GLU A 39 13.63 8.72 -5.67
C GLU A 39 12.35 7.97 -6.02
N PRO A 40 11.43 8.58 -6.80
CA PRO A 40 10.29 7.89 -7.39
C PRO A 40 10.68 6.59 -8.11
N PRO A 41 9.78 5.60 -8.23
CA PRO A 41 10.11 4.36 -8.92
C PRO A 41 10.35 4.65 -10.40
N HIS A 42 11.43 4.08 -10.96
CA HIS A 42 11.78 4.20 -12.37
C HIS A 42 11.78 2.81 -13.03
N GLY A 43 11.05 2.69 -14.15
CA GLY A 43 10.91 1.42 -14.87
C GLY A 43 9.75 0.56 -14.36
N SER A 44 9.36 -0.42 -15.19
CA SER A 44 8.18 -1.26 -14.96
C SER A 44 8.31 -2.13 -13.71
N GLU A 45 9.51 -2.61 -13.40
CA GLU A 45 9.74 -3.47 -12.24
C GLU A 45 9.63 -2.72 -10.91
N ALA A 46 10.27 -1.56 -10.80
CA ALA A 46 10.16 -0.72 -9.61
C ALA A 46 8.72 -0.25 -9.38
N MET A 47 7.99 0.06 -10.45
CA MET A 47 6.57 0.39 -10.39
C MET A 47 5.71 -0.80 -9.90
N ARG A 48 6.03 -2.02 -10.31
CA ARG A 48 5.34 -3.23 -9.85
C ARG A 48 5.56 -3.47 -8.36
N GLN A 49 6.80 -3.39 -7.89
CA GLN A 49 7.13 -3.54 -6.47
C GLN A 49 6.45 -2.47 -5.62
N ALA A 50 6.43 -1.22 -6.10
CA ALA A 50 5.69 -0.13 -5.47
C ALA A 50 4.18 -0.44 -5.37
N ALA A 51 3.57 -0.95 -6.45
CA ALA A 51 2.16 -1.33 -6.46
C ALA A 51 1.86 -2.49 -5.49
N VAL A 52 2.75 -3.48 -5.37
CA VAL A 52 2.60 -4.57 -4.38
C VAL A 52 2.56 -4.02 -2.96
N GLN A 53 3.52 -3.17 -2.58
CA GLN A 53 3.55 -2.56 -1.25
C GLN A 53 2.29 -1.72 -0.97
N LEU A 54 1.87 -0.90 -1.93
CA LEU A 54 0.67 -0.07 -1.81
C LEU A 54 -0.62 -0.88 -1.72
N ALA A 55 -0.68 -2.04 -2.38
CA ALA A 55 -1.81 -2.95 -2.25
C ALA A 55 -1.85 -3.60 -0.86
N VAL A 56 -0.71 -3.95 -0.27
CA VAL A 56 -0.65 -4.43 1.12
C VAL A 56 -1.18 -3.37 2.09
N TYR A 57 -0.78 -2.11 1.95
CA TYR A 57 -1.31 -1.03 2.79
C TYR A 57 -2.81 -0.80 2.62
N ARG A 58 -3.33 -0.97 1.39
CA ARG A 58 -4.77 -0.90 1.12
C ARG A 58 -5.53 -1.94 1.93
N LEU A 59 -5.07 -3.19 1.87
CA LEU A 59 -5.68 -4.30 2.59
C LEU A 59 -5.59 -4.12 4.10
N ALA A 60 -4.43 -3.71 4.59
CA ALA A 60 -4.22 -3.47 6.01
C ALA A 60 -5.18 -2.40 6.55
N TRP A 61 -5.29 -1.26 5.87
CA TRP A 61 -6.19 -0.21 6.32
C TRP A 61 -7.67 -0.58 6.16
N ALA A 62 -8.05 -1.23 5.06
CA ALA A 62 -9.42 -1.73 4.86
C ALA A 62 -9.84 -2.65 6.02
N ALA A 63 -9.01 -3.63 6.38
CA ALA A 63 -9.26 -4.54 7.48
C ALA A 63 -9.32 -3.83 8.85
N LEU A 64 -8.40 -2.91 9.13
CA LEU A 64 -8.35 -2.16 10.39
C LEU A 64 -9.54 -1.21 10.57
N SER A 65 -10.02 -0.60 9.48
CA SER A 65 -11.09 0.41 9.50
C SER A 65 -12.48 -0.16 9.21
N GLY A 66 -12.58 -1.40 8.76
CA GLY A 66 -13.84 -2.02 8.32
C GLY A 66 -14.37 -1.45 7.00
N LEU A 67 -13.54 -0.72 6.24
CA LEU A 67 -13.91 -0.19 4.93
C LEU A 67 -13.72 -1.25 3.83
N PRO A 68 -14.53 -1.23 2.76
CA PRO A 68 -14.24 -2.03 1.59
C PRO A 68 -12.94 -1.54 0.92
N GLU A 69 -12.16 -2.46 0.36
CA GLU A 69 -10.88 -2.13 -0.29
C GLU A 69 -11.01 -1.06 -1.38
N SER A 70 -12.14 -1.06 -2.10
CA SER A 70 -12.44 -0.08 -3.15
C SER A 70 -12.61 1.36 -2.62
N SER A 71 -12.83 1.52 -1.31
CA SER A 71 -12.90 2.83 -0.64
C SER A 71 -11.56 3.26 -0.03
N VAL A 72 -10.51 2.47 -0.22
CA VAL A 72 -9.17 2.77 0.29
C VAL A 72 -8.21 3.02 -0.88
N ARG A 73 -7.78 4.28 -1.00
CA ARG A 73 -6.72 4.71 -1.93
C ARG A 73 -5.37 4.64 -1.25
N THR A 74 -4.31 4.40 -2.01
CA THR A 74 -2.95 4.36 -1.46
C THR A 74 -1.97 5.06 -2.38
N ALA A 75 -1.01 5.78 -1.80
CA ALA A 75 -0.02 6.52 -2.56
C ALA A 75 1.33 6.62 -1.81
N PHE A 76 2.40 6.77 -2.58
CA PHE A 76 3.70 7.19 -2.06
C PHE A 76 3.89 8.68 -2.24
N HIS A 77 4.36 9.37 -1.19
CA HIS A 77 4.81 10.76 -1.30
C HIS A 77 6.33 10.85 -1.19
N TYR A 78 6.99 11.17 -2.31
CA TYR A 78 8.43 11.35 -2.39
C TYR A 78 8.80 12.77 -1.98
N VAL A 79 9.27 12.94 -0.75
CA VAL A 79 9.45 14.24 -0.10
C VAL A 79 10.46 15.12 -0.85
N ARG A 80 11.59 14.54 -1.28
CA ARG A 80 12.63 15.28 -2.02
C ARG A 80 12.15 15.72 -3.39
N ALA A 81 11.39 14.88 -4.06
CA ALA A 81 10.83 15.16 -5.39
C ALA A 81 9.52 15.97 -5.34
N ARG A 82 8.95 16.19 -4.14
CA ARG A 82 7.60 16.75 -3.92
C ARG A 82 6.53 16.13 -4.84
N ARG A 83 6.64 14.82 -5.05
CA ARG A 83 5.80 14.09 -6.00
C ARG A 83 5.04 13.00 -5.27
N THR A 84 3.74 12.96 -5.50
CA THR A 84 2.89 11.85 -5.09
C THR A 84 2.73 10.88 -6.26
N VAL A 85 2.95 9.60 -6.02
CA VAL A 85 2.77 8.52 -7.00
C VAL A 85 1.70 7.58 -6.46
N ALA A 86 0.62 7.45 -7.22
CA ALA A 86 -0.44 6.46 -6.99
C ALA A 86 -0.50 5.59 -8.25
N PRO A 87 -0.27 4.26 -8.14
CA PRO A 87 -0.50 3.34 -9.25
C PRO A 87 -1.98 3.31 -9.63
N ASP A 88 -2.27 3.28 -10.93
CA ASP A 88 -3.64 3.17 -11.43
C ASP A 88 -4.26 1.80 -11.11
N GLU A 89 -3.42 0.77 -11.05
CA GLU A 89 -3.81 -0.60 -10.74
C GLU A 89 -2.94 -1.15 -9.60
N LEU A 90 -3.61 -1.80 -8.65
CA LEU A 90 -2.98 -2.48 -7.52
C LEU A 90 -3.33 -3.98 -7.59
N PRO A 91 -2.37 -4.88 -7.33
CA PRO A 91 -2.64 -6.31 -7.30
C PRO A 91 -3.80 -6.67 -6.38
N ALA A 92 -4.63 -7.61 -6.82
CA ALA A 92 -5.69 -8.18 -6.00
C ALA A 92 -5.11 -9.06 -4.87
N PRO A 93 -5.85 -9.30 -3.76
CA PRO A 93 -5.36 -10.10 -2.64
C PRO A 93 -4.78 -11.47 -3.03
N GLY A 94 -5.44 -12.19 -3.94
CA GLY A 94 -4.96 -13.50 -4.41
C GLY A 94 -3.63 -13.42 -5.17
N ALA A 95 -3.41 -12.36 -5.94
CA ALA A 95 -2.13 -12.12 -6.62
C ALA A 95 -1.02 -11.75 -5.62
N LEU A 96 -1.35 -11.00 -4.56
CA LEU A 96 -0.40 -10.65 -3.50
C LEU A 96 0.06 -11.89 -2.73
N ALA A 97 -0.85 -12.81 -2.43
CA ALA A 97 -0.49 -14.07 -1.77
C ALA A 97 0.59 -14.81 -2.57
N GLY A 98 0.40 -14.96 -3.89
CA GLY A 98 1.40 -15.56 -4.77
C GLY A 98 2.74 -14.83 -4.76
N LEU A 99 2.73 -13.50 -4.83
CA LEU A 99 3.95 -12.67 -4.83
C LEU A 99 4.70 -12.66 -3.50
N LEU A 100 4.04 -12.99 -2.39
CA LEU A 100 4.65 -13.07 -1.07
C LEU A 100 5.12 -14.48 -0.72
N THR A 101 4.48 -15.51 -1.30
CA THR A 101 4.92 -16.91 -1.20
C THR A 101 6.01 -17.28 -2.18
N ASP A 102 6.18 -16.49 -3.25
CA ASP A 102 7.30 -16.59 -4.18
C ASP A 102 8.42 -15.62 -3.74
N PRO A 103 9.40 -16.07 -2.95
CA PRO A 103 10.69 -15.40 -2.94
C PRO A 103 11.37 -15.70 -4.28
N VAL A 104 11.03 -15.01 -5.38
CA VAL A 104 11.74 -15.27 -6.63
C VAL A 104 13.13 -14.63 -6.56
N GLY A 105 14.12 -15.50 -6.36
CA GLY A 105 15.55 -15.26 -6.46
C GLY A 105 16.35 -16.21 -5.59
#